data_AF-A0A183GXL4-F1
#
_entry.id   AF-A0A183GXL4-F1
#
_cell.length_a   1.000
_cell.length_b   1.000
_cell.length_c   1.000
_cell.angle_alpha   90.00
_cell.angle_beta   90.00
_cell.angle_gamma   90.00
#
_symmetry.space_group_name_H-M   'P 1'
#
loop_
_entity.id
_entity.type
_entity.pdbx_description
1 polymer ?
#
loop_
_entity_poly.entity_id
_entity_poly.type
_entity_poly.pdbx_seq_one_letter_code
_entity_poly.pdbx_strand_id
1 'polypeptide(L)'
;LVACRLLDSLASDASNNYLELEICEELRKNSAAFRELSIEALQYCTEQDKDITLQLLTYELTNWGNETCLSLAALNNNRQFLAHPWSVLNGA
;
A
#
# COMPACT_ATOMS: atom_id res chain seq x y z
N LEU A 1 2.74 0.92 -1.38
CA LEU A 1 2.32 0.45 -0.03
C LEU A 1 3.07 1.16 1.10
N VAL A 2 4.39 1.01 1.22
CA VAL A 2 5.19 1.74 2.22
C VAL A 2 5.08 3.26 2.05
N ALA A 3 5.16 3.76 0.81
CA ALA A 3 4.97 5.18 0.51
C ALA A 3 3.59 5.70 0.95
N CYS A 4 2.50 4.95 0.71
CA CYS A 4 1.17 5.30 1.21
C CYS A 4 1.15 5.44 2.73
N ARG A 5 1.75 4.47 3.46
CA ARG A 5 1.83 4.51 4.93
C ARG A 5 2.54 5.76 5.44
N LEU A 6 3.69 6.06 4.85
CA LEU A 6 4.49 7.22 5.23
C LEU A 6 3.72 8.52 4.98
N LEU A 7 3.08 8.65 3.82
CA LEU A 7 2.31 9.84 3.45
C LEU A 7 1.05 10.00 4.31
N ASP A 8 0.34 8.91 4.62
CA ASP A 8 -0.84 8.95 5.50
C ASP A 8 -0.46 9.30 6.94
N SER A 9 0.65 8.75 7.45
CA SER A 9 1.16 9.07 8.79
C SER A 9 1.58 10.54 8.87
N LEU A 10 2.28 11.03 7.85
CA LEU A 10 2.72 12.43 7.78
C LEU A 10 1.53 13.39 7.65
N ALA A 11 0.50 13.02 6.88
CA ALA A 11 -0.74 13.79 6.79
C ALA A 11 -1.50 13.82 8.13
N SER A 12 -1.48 12.72 8.89
CA SER A 12 -2.09 12.67 10.23
C SER A 12 -1.36 13.57 11.22
N ASP A 13 -0.03 13.53 11.24
CA ASP A 13 0.79 14.37 12.13
C ASP A 13 0.68 15.86 11.77
N ALA A 14 0.70 16.20 10.47
CA ALA A 14 0.51 17.57 10.01
C ALA A 14 -0.88 18.13 10.40
N SER A 15 -1.92 17.28 10.37
CA SER A 15 -3.28 17.64 10.79
C SER A 15 -3.36 17.89 12.30
N ASN A 16 -2.64 17.11 13.10
CA ASN A 16 -2.61 17.25 14.57
C ASN A 16 -1.88 18.52 15.03
N ASN A 17 -0.91 19.00 14.24
CA ASN A 17 -0.15 20.21 14.55
C ASN A 17 -0.79 21.51 14.02
N TYR A 18 -2.00 21.45 13.43
CA TYR A 18 -2.71 22.62 12.87
C TYR A 18 -1.91 23.39 11.81
N LEU A 19 -0.85 22.80 11.23
CA LEU A 19 0.20 23.60 10.62
C LEU A 19 -0.06 23.99 9.16
N GLU A 20 -0.74 23.19 8.35
CA GLU A 20 -1.06 23.56 6.96
C GLU A 20 -2.06 22.56 6.38
N LEU A 21 -3.35 22.93 6.31
CA LEU A 21 -4.39 22.13 5.66
C LEU A 21 -4.01 21.76 4.21
N GLU A 22 -3.32 22.68 3.51
CA GLU A 22 -2.84 22.50 2.14
C GLU A 22 -1.80 21.36 2.03
N ILE A 23 -0.85 21.28 2.95
CA ILE A 23 0.15 20.19 2.98
C ILE A 23 -0.53 18.86 3.32
N CYS A 24 -1.49 18.83 4.26
CA CYS A 24 -2.27 17.63 4.54
C CYS A 24 -3.01 17.11 3.29
N GLU A 25 -3.62 18.00 2.51
CA GLU A 25 -4.34 17.65 1.29
C GLU A 25 -3.40 17.12 0.21
N GLU A 26 -2.24 17.76 0.00
CA GLU A 26 -1.23 17.25 -0.95
C GLU A 26 -0.68 15.88 -0.56
N LEU A 27 -0.38 15.68 0.74
CA LEU A 27 0.10 14.39 1.24
C LEU A 27 -0.93 13.28 1.03
N ARG A 28 -2.22 13.55 1.30
CA ARG A 28 -3.31 12.60 1.03
C ARG A 28 -3.47 12.32 -0.46
N LYS A 29 -3.36 13.35 -1.31
CA LYS A 29 -3.43 13.19 -2.77
C LYS A 29 -2.29 12.32 -3.29
N ASN A 30 -1.08 12.55 -2.82
CA ASN A 30 0.09 11.74 -3.15
C ASN A 30 -0.09 10.29 -2.66
N SER A 31 -0.60 10.10 -1.44
CA SER A 31 -0.90 8.76 -0.91
C SER A 31 -1.88 8.01 -1.80
N ALA A 32 -2.95 8.68 -2.27
CA ALA A 32 -3.94 8.11 -3.19
C ALA A 32 -3.31 7.72 -4.55
N ALA A 33 -2.46 8.58 -5.14
CA ALA A 33 -1.77 8.25 -6.39
C ALA A 33 -0.83 7.04 -6.25
N PHE A 34 -0.08 6.95 -5.14
CA PHE A 34 0.74 5.77 -4.87
C PHE A 34 -0.09 4.50 -4.64
N ARG A 35 -1.33 4.64 -4.16
CA ARG A 35 -2.24 3.51 -4.00
C ARG A 35 -2.68 2.98 -5.36
N GLU A 36 -3.08 3.86 -6.28
CA GLU A 36 -3.42 3.48 -7.66
C GLU A 36 -2.25 2.80 -8.37
N LEU A 37 -1.05 3.42 -8.32
CA LEU A 37 0.17 2.84 -8.88
C LEU A 37 0.50 1.46 -8.29
N SER A 38 0.24 1.25 -7.00
CA SER A 38 0.46 -0.06 -6.38
C SER A 38 -0.49 -1.14 -6.90
N ILE A 39 -1.71 -0.77 -7.27
CA ILE A 39 -2.69 -1.69 -7.85
C ILE A 39 -2.32 -2.00 -9.31
N GLU A 40 -1.97 -0.98 -10.10
CA GLU A 40 -1.50 -1.19 -11.48
C GLU A 40 -0.25 -2.06 -11.54
N ALA A 41 0.74 -1.79 -10.68
CA ALA A 41 1.95 -2.61 -10.60
C ALA A 41 1.64 -4.05 -10.21
N LEU A 42 0.73 -4.27 -9.24
CA LEU A 42 0.29 -5.61 -8.86
C LEU A 42 -0.38 -6.33 -10.04
N GLN A 43 -1.27 -5.64 -10.76
CA GLN A 43 -1.97 -6.22 -11.91
C GLN A 43 -0.99 -6.58 -13.02
N TYR A 44 -0.05 -5.69 -13.35
CA TYR A 44 1.02 -5.96 -14.30
C TYR A 44 1.87 -7.18 -13.91
N CYS A 45 2.33 -7.25 -12.66
CA CYS A 45 3.09 -8.41 -12.18
C CYS A 45 2.28 -9.71 -12.30
N THR A 46 1.00 -9.65 -11.95
CA THR A 46 0.12 -10.83 -11.98
C THR A 46 -0.15 -11.33 -13.40
N GLU A 47 -0.22 -10.42 -14.38
CA GLU A 47 -0.37 -10.74 -15.79
C GLU A 47 0.88 -11.44 -16.36
N GLN A 48 2.06 -11.15 -15.83
CA GLN A 48 3.31 -11.78 -16.24
C GLN A 48 3.50 -13.16 -15.59
N ASP A 49 3.45 -13.23 -14.26
CA ASP A 49 3.65 -14.47 -13.51
C ASP A 49 2.96 -14.38 -12.14
N LYS A 50 1.95 -15.24 -11.95
CA LYS A 50 1.13 -15.24 -10.73
C LYS A 50 1.88 -15.80 -9.53
N ASP A 51 2.71 -16.81 -9.74
CA ASP A 51 3.41 -17.50 -8.66
C ASP A 51 4.53 -16.61 -8.10
N ILE A 52 5.27 -15.94 -8.99
CA ILE A 52 6.29 -14.95 -8.60
C ILE A 52 5.63 -13.74 -7.92
N THR A 53 4.47 -13.30 -8.40
CA THR A 53 3.73 -12.18 -7.78
C THR A 53 3.26 -12.54 -6.37
N LEU A 54 2.75 -13.75 -6.16
CA LEU A 54 2.36 -14.22 -4.85
C LEU A 54 3.56 -14.32 -3.89
N GLN A 55 4.71 -14.76 -4.39
CA GLN A 55 5.95 -14.77 -3.63
C GLN A 55 6.37 -13.35 -3.24
N LEU A 56 6.30 -12.39 -4.16
CA LEU A 56 6.59 -10.97 -3.88
C LEU A 56 5.65 -10.39 -2.82
N LEU A 57 4.37 -10.80 -2.85
CA LEU A 57 3.35 -10.35 -1.89
C LEU A 57 3.57 -10.90 -0.48
N THR A 58 4.10 -12.11 -0.37
CA THR A 58 4.29 -12.85 0.90
C THR A 58 5.73 -12.78 1.42
N TYR A 59 6.65 -12.23 0.65
CA TYR A 59 8.05 -12.06 1.04
C TYR A 59 8.17 -11.05 2.19
N GLU A 60 8.98 -11.40 3.20
CA GLU A 60 9.28 -10.52 4.32
C GLU A 60 10.25 -9.41 3.90
N LEU A 61 9.79 -8.18 4.03
CA LEU A 61 10.59 -7.00 3.77
C LEU A 61 11.38 -6.66 5.05
N THR A 62 12.58 -7.23 5.17
CA THR A 62 13.45 -7.05 6.34
C THR A 62 13.82 -5.59 6.62
N ASN A 63 13.93 -4.78 5.57
CA ASN A 63 14.17 -3.34 5.67
C ASN A 63 12.93 -2.53 6.11
N TRP A 64 11.77 -3.16 6.21
CA TRP A 64 10.48 -2.54 6.52
C TRP A 64 9.78 -3.22 7.70
N GLY A 65 10.56 -3.60 8.73
CA GLY A 65 10.04 -4.16 9.97
C GLY A 65 9.68 -5.65 9.91
N ASN A 66 10.25 -6.39 8.96
CA ASN A 66 9.89 -7.79 8.66
C ASN A 66 8.42 -7.96 8.28
N GLU A 67 7.79 -6.92 7.75
CA GLU A 67 6.42 -6.95 7.27
C GLU A 67 6.36 -7.50 5.83
N THR A 68 5.23 -8.07 5.44
CA THR A 68 4.96 -8.50 4.06
C THR A 68 4.21 -7.40 3.30
N CYS A 69 4.15 -7.47 1.96
CA CYS A 69 3.31 -6.53 1.21
C CYS A 69 1.82 -6.64 1.61
N LEU A 70 1.35 -7.86 1.92
CA LEU A 70 -0.02 -8.08 2.41
C LEU A 70 -0.27 -7.46 3.78
N SER A 71 0.64 -7.63 4.74
CA SER A 71 0.48 -7.03 6.07
C SER A 71 0.57 -5.51 6.01
N LEU A 72 1.47 -4.95 5.17
CA LEU A 72 1.53 -3.52 4.91
C LEU A 72 0.25 -3.00 4.26
N ALA A 73 -0.36 -3.73 3.32
CA ALA A 73 -1.64 -3.33 2.73
C ALA A 73 -2.77 -3.36 3.78
N ALA A 74 -2.79 -4.36 4.67
CA ALA A 74 -3.76 -4.44 5.76
C ALA A 74 -3.60 -3.31 6.78
N LEU A 75 -2.38 -3.00 7.19
CA LEU A 75 -2.08 -1.92 8.13
C LEU A 75 -2.47 -0.53 7.60
N ASN A 76 -2.41 -0.33 6.28
CA ASN A 76 -2.83 0.92 5.63
C ASN A 76 -4.33 0.97 5.28
N ASN A 77 -5.13 0.00 5.74
CA ASN A 77 -6.54 -0.10 5.40
C ASN A 77 -6.76 -0.06 3.88
N ASN A 78 -5.82 -0.63 3.11
CA ASN A 78 -5.82 -0.58 1.66
C ASN A 78 -6.81 -1.60 1.07
N ARG A 79 -8.10 -1.45 1.39
CA ARG A 79 -9.18 -2.39 1.04
C ARG A 79 -9.27 -2.71 -0.44
N GLN A 80 -9.03 -1.75 -1.34
CA GLN A 80 -8.98 -2.01 -2.78
C GLN A 80 -7.85 -2.95 -3.20
N PHE A 81 -6.69 -2.86 -2.53
CA PHE A 81 -5.55 -3.75 -2.78
C PHE A 81 -5.85 -5.17 -2.27
N LEU A 82 -6.50 -5.28 -1.11
CA LEU A 82 -6.91 -6.56 -0.49
C LEU A 82 -8.17 -7.19 -1.08
N ALA A 83 -9.01 -6.41 -1.76
CA ALA A 83 -10.21 -6.89 -2.45
C ALA A 83 -9.90 -7.29 -3.89
N HIS A 84 -8.68 -7.04 -4.38
CA HIS A 84 -8.28 -7.40 -5.72
C HIS A 84 -8.28 -8.94 -5.83
N PRO A 85 -8.89 -9.54 -6.88
CA PRO A 85 -9.10 -10.99 -7.00
C PRO A 85 -7.84 -11.83 -6.76
N TRP A 86 -6.67 -11.28 -7.10
CA TRP A 86 -5.37 -11.92 -6.98
C TRP A 86 -4.78 -11.95 -5.56
N SER A 87 -5.27 -11.09 -4.65
CA SER A 87 -4.91 -11.11 -3.23
C SER A 87 -5.72 -12.11 -2.40
N VAL A 88 -6.89 -12.53 -2.91
CA VAL A 88 -7.85 -13.44 -2.25
C VAL A 88 -7.62 -14.91 -2.61
N LEU A 89 -6.80 -15.21 -3.62
CA LEU A 89 -6.59 -16.57 -4.14
C LEU A 89 -5.87 -17.56 -3.21
N ASN A 90 -5.58 -17.19 -1.96
CA ASN A 90 -5.06 -18.10 -0.93
C ASN A 90 -6.00 -18.28 0.28
N GLY A 91 -7.28 -17.91 0.13
CA GLY A 91 -8.32 -18.10 1.15
C GLY A 91 -9.14 -19.39 1.03
N ALA A 92 -8.75 -20.35 0.19
CA ALA A 92 -9.45 -21.63 0.00
C ALA A 92 -8.46 -22.79 -0.15
#